data_AF-A0A235AAX7-F1
#
_entry.id   AF-A0A235AAX7-F1
#
_cell.length_a   1.000
_cell.length_b   1.000
_cell.length_c   1.000
_cell.angle_alpha   90.00
_cell.angle_beta   90.00
_cell.angle_gamma   90.00
#
_symmetry.space_group_name_H-M   'P 1'
#
loop_
_entity.id
_entity.type
_entity.pdbx_description
1 polymer ?
#
loop_
_entity_poly.entity_id
_entity_poly.type
_entity_poly.pdbx_seq_one_letter_code
_entity_poly.pdbx_strand_id
1 'polypeptide(L)' 'MPTTAELLDFEAAHPTWTGKKEELCISELGLRPARYYVLLHRAAQTREALEHDPITTHRILRRLAAA' A
#
# COMPACT_ATOMS: atom_id res chain seq x y z
N MET A 1 -11.12 5.55 7.56
CA MET A 1 -10.08 5.72 6.52
C MET A 1 -8.89 4.92 7.01
N PRO A 2 -8.34 4.00 6.22
CA PRO A 2 -7.24 3.17 6.68
C PRO A 2 -6.01 4.03 7.00
N THR A 3 -5.30 3.61 8.04
CA THR A 3 -4.05 4.20 8.53
C THR A 3 -2.88 3.83 7.63
N THR A 4 -1.76 4.54 7.80
CA THR A 4 -0.49 4.24 7.12
C THR A 4 -0.08 2.78 7.33
N ALA A 5 -0.16 2.30 8.58
CA ALA A 5 0.17 0.92 8.95
C ALA A 5 -0.73 -0.10 8.24
N GLU A 6 -2.05 0.09 8.24
CA GLU A 6 -2.99 -0.83 7.58
C GLU A 6 -2.75 -0.93 6.06
N LEU A 7 -2.36 0.18 5.42
CA LEU A 7 -2.02 0.19 3.99
C LEU A 7 -0.75 -0.60 3.70
N LEU A 8 0.25 -0.49 4.57
CA LEU A 8 1.53 -1.19 4.46
C LEU A 8 1.38 -2.68 4.76
N ASP A 9 0.64 -3.05 5.81
CA ASP A 9 0.35 -4.44 6.16
C ASP A 9 -0.38 -5.15 5.03
N PHE A 10 -1.37 -4.48 4.41
CA PHE A 10 -2.07 -5.02 3.26
C PHE A 10 -1.14 -5.21 2.04
N GLU A 11 -0.24 -4.26 1.77
CA GLU A 11 0.73 -4.36 0.66
C GLU A 11 1.82 -5.41 0.94
N ALA A 12 2.24 -5.58 2.19
CA ALA A 12 3.18 -6.62 2.61
C ALA A 12 2.58 -8.01 2.41
N ALA A 13 1.31 -8.21 2.78
CA ALA A 13 0.57 -9.45 2.59
C ALA A 13 0.25 -9.75 1.10
N HIS A 14 0.10 -8.71 0.27
CA HIS A 14 -0.27 -8.85 -1.14
C HIS A 14 0.74 -8.15 -2.06
N PRO A 15 1.99 -8.64 -2.16
CA PRO A 15 3.05 -7.94 -2.89
C PRO A 15 2.83 -7.89 -4.42
N THR A 16 2.01 -8.79 -4.95
CA THR A 16 1.74 -8.93 -6.40
C THR A 16 0.33 -8.48 -6.71
N TRP A 17 0.15 -7.70 -7.77
CA TRP A 17 -1.19 -7.34 -8.23
C TRP A 17 -1.84 -8.53 -8.93
N THR A 18 -3.00 -8.94 -8.43
CA THR A 18 -3.85 -9.98 -9.02
C THR A 18 -5.29 -9.49 -8.96
N GLY A 19 -6.19 -9.97 -9.84
CA GLY A 19 -7.61 -9.58 -9.78
C GLY A 19 -8.24 -9.83 -8.40
N LYS A 20 -7.77 -10.86 -7.68
CA LYS A 20 -8.17 -11.15 -6.29
C LYS A 20 -7.79 -10.03 -5.31
N LYS A 21 -6.67 -9.34 -5.54
CA LYS A 21 -6.23 -8.20 -4.70
C LYS A 21 -7.18 -7.00 -4.83
N GLU A 22 -7.78 -6.79 -6.00
CA GLU A 22 -8.76 -5.71 -6.21
C GLU A 22 -10.02 -5.93 -5.37
N GLU A 23 -10.52 -7.16 -5.36
CA GLU A 23 -11.67 -7.56 -4.56
C GLU A 23 -11.36 -7.44 -3.06
N LEU A 24 -10.19 -7.93 -2.63
CA LEU A 24 -9.71 -7.79 -1.26
C LEU A 24 -9.50 -6.33 -0.84
N CYS A 25 -9.06 -5.46 -1.74
CA CYS A 25 -8.93 -4.03 -1.46
C CYS A 25 -10.28 -3.40 -1.11
N ILE A 26 -11.36 -3.84 -1.77
CA ILE A 26 -12.70 -3.35 -1.50
C ILE A 26 -13.26 -3.99 -0.22
N SER A 27 -13.06 -5.29 -0.01
CA SER A 27 -13.62 -5.99 1.16
C SER A 27 -12.89 -5.71 2.47
N GLU A 28 -11.55 -5.67 2.45
CA GLU A 28 -10.71 -5.52 3.66
C GLU A 28 -10.50 -4.04 4.02
N LEU A 29 -10.16 -3.20 3.02
CA LEU A 29 -9.83 -1.79 3.27
C LEU A 29 -11.02 -0.84 3.02
N GLY A 30 -12.11 -1.32 2.41
CA GLY A 30 -13.23 -0.47 2.01
C GLY A 30 -12.87 0.54 0.91
N LEU A 31 -11.79 0.29 0.16
CA LEU A 31 -11.24 1.23 -0.81
C LEU A 31 -11.35 0.70 -2.22
N ARG A 32 -11.70 1.58 -3.17
CA ARG A 32 -11.50 1.28 -4.59
C ARG A 32 -10.01 1.24 -4.92
N PRO A 33 -9.57 0.39 -5.86
CA PRO A 33 -8.16 0.21 -6.21
C PRO A 33 -7.39 1.51 -6.47
N ALA A 34 -7.98 2.44 -7.23
CA ALA A 34 -7.36 3.73 -7.52
C ALA A 34 -7.12 4.56 -6.25
N ARG A 35 -8.09 4.58 -5.31
CA ARG A 35 -7.98 5.32 -4.06
C ARG A 35 -6.92 4.71 -3.14
N TYR A 36 -6.86 3.38 -3.10
CA TYR A 36 -5.83 2.64 -2.37
C TYR A 36 -4.42 3.03 -2.82
N TYR A 37 -4.14 3.02 -4.13
CA TYR A 37 -2.81 3.39 -4.62
C TYR A 37 -2.41 4.83 -4.31
N VAL A 38 -3.35 5.78 -4.40
CA VAL A 38 -3.09 7.17 -4.03
C VAL A 38 -2.72 7.29 -2.55
N LEU A 39 -3.42 6.56 -1.66
CA LEU A 39 -3.12 6.56 -0.24
C LEU A 39 -1.82 5.82 0.07
N LEU A 40 -1.57 4.68 -0.57
CA LEU A 40 -0.34 3.90 -0.42
C LEU A 40 0.90 4.70 -0.84
N HIS A 41 0.81 5.43 -1.95
CA HIS A 41 1.89 6.31 -2.40
C HIS A 41 2.17 7.42 -1.36
N ARG A 42 1.13 8.07 -0.86
CA ARG A 42 1.28 9.11 0.17
C ARG A 42 1.85 8.55 1.47
N ALA A 43 1.35 7.39 1.90
CA ALA A 43 1.82 6.66 3.07
C ALA A 43 3.31 6.34 2.95
N ALA A 44 3.77 5.79 1.82
CA ALA A 44 5.17 5.43 1.62
C ALA A 44 6.16 6.62 1.65
N GLN A 45 5.67 7.86 1.56
CA GLN A 45 6.49 9.07 1.68
C GLN A 45 6.61 9.59 3.12
N THR A 46 5.89 9.00 4.08
CA THR A 46 5.93 9.45 5.47
C THR A 46 7.04 8.74 6.25
N ARG A 47 7.50 9.39 7.33
CA ARG A 47 8.43 8.77 8.28
C ARG A 47 7.81 7.60 9.03
N GLU A 48 6.52 7.69 9.33
CA GLU A 48 5.72 6.63 9.96
C GLU A 48 5.81 5.32 9.16
N ALA A 49 5.76 5.39 7.83
CA ALA A 49 5.87 4.20 6.99
C ALA A 49 7.24 3.50 7.09
N LEU A 50 8.31 4.30 7.14
CA LEU A 50 9.67 3.79 7.33
C LEU A 50 9.89 3.18 8.71
N GLU A 51 9.24 3.72 9.74
CA GLU A 51 9.29 3.20 11.11
C GLU A 51 8.47 1.92 11.28
N HIS A 52 7.35 1.80 10.55
CA HIS A 52 6.47 0.62 10.60
C HIS A 52 7.00 -0.56 9.77
N ASP A 53 7.21 -0.36 8.46
CA ASP A 53 7.76 -1.39 7.57
C ASP A 53 8.70 -0.74 6.53
N PRO A 54 10.00 -0.66 6.84
CA PRO A 54 10.96 -0.07 5.91
C PRO A 54 11.11 -0.90 4.63
N ILE A 55 10.93 -2.22 4.66
CA ILE A 55 11.15 -3.06 3.46
C ILE A 55 10.03 -2.80 2.45
N THR A 56 8.78 -2.87 2.89
CA THR A 56 7.63 -2.62 2.02
C THR A 56 7.62 -1.18 1.53
N THR A 57 7.95 -0.22 2.40
CA THR A 57 8.07 1.20 2.04
C THR A 57 9.10 1.42 0.93
N HIS A 58 10.33 0.93 1.08
CA HIS A 58 11.35 1.06 0.04
C HIS A 58 10.97 0.34 -1.26
N ARG A 59 10.28 -0.81 -1.18
CA ARG A 59 9.76 -1.51 -2.35
C ARG A 59 8.74 -0.68 -3.12
N ILE A 60 7.82 -0.01 -2.43
CA ILE A 60 6.83 0.89 -3.03
C ILE A 60 7.53 2.08 -3.67
N LEU A 61 8.43 2.76 -2.95
CA LEU A 61 9.19 3.90 -3.46
C LEU A 61 9.98 3.54 -4.72
N ARG A 62 10.61 2.35 -4.75
CA ARG A 62 11.33 1.87 -5.93
C ARG A 62 10.41 1.63 -7.13
N ARG A 63 9.20 1.11 -6.92
CA ARG A 63 8.21 0.93 -8.00
C ARG A 63 7.76 2.27 -8.57
N LEU A 64 7.56 3.27 -7.71
CA LEU A 64 7.15 4.61 -8.12
C LEU A 64 8.24 5.34 -8.91
N ALA A 65 9.51 5.15 -8.57
CA ALA A 65 10.62 5.73 -9.32
C ALA A 65 10.87 5.05 -10.69
N ALA A 66 10.32 3.86 -10.89
CA ALA A 66 10.46 3.09 -12.13
C ALA A 66 9.27 3.25 -13.09
N ALA A 67 8.24 4.02 -12.70
CA ALA A 67 7.05 4.34 -13.47
C ALA A 67 7.13 5.74 -14.07
#